data_AF-A0A9W8EWV7-F1
#
_entry.id   AF-A0A9W8EWV7-F1
#
_cell.length_a   1.000
_cell.length_b   1.000
_cell.length_c   1.000
_cell.angle_alpha   90.00
_cell.angle_beta   90.00
_cell.angle_gamma   90.00
#
_symmetry.space_group_name_H-M   'P 1'
#
loop_
_entity.id
_entity.type
_entity.pdbx_description
1 polymer ?
#
loop_
_entity_poly.entity_id
_entity_poly.type
_entity_poly.pdbx_seq_one_letter_code
_entity_poly.pdbx_strand_id
1 'polypeptide(L)'
;MGRNGKEKKGKKGGGVPNRELYERMSFLYQSAQMLADTTKDGLLPLSRFYTKEMRQVARKSVLRLSPHVKRGLCKVCNTPKQPGISCRVRVKGSGHSKRVITTCTYCETQTRLLANARTLFVDQSEHTLQH
;
A
#
# COMPACT_ATOMS: atom_id res chain seq x y z
N MET A 1 -56.88 -2.12 -13.39
CA MET A 1 -55.83 -1.09 -13.15
C MET A 1 -54.51 -1.79 -12.84
N GLY A 2 -53.67 -2.00 -13.85
CA GLY A 2 -52.40 -2.73 -13.73
C GLY A 2 -51.26 -1.85 -13.25
N ARG A 3 -50.51 -2.30 -12.25
CA ARG A 3 -49.27 -1.65 -11.78
C ARG A 3 -48.13 -2.06 -12.70
N ASN A 4 -47.73 -1.19 -13.62
CA ASN A 4 -46.54 -1.39 -14.44
C ASN A 4 -45.28 -1.30 -13.55
N GLY A 5 -44.59 -2.43 -13.41
CA GLY A 5 -43.28 -2.50 -12.75
C GLY A 5 -42.23 -1.77 -13.59
N LYS A 6 -41.61 -0.74 -13.01
CA LYS A 6 -40.42 -0.11 -13.60
C LYS A 6 -39.23 -1.05 -13.42
N GLU A 7 -38.77 -1.66 -14.51
CA GLU A 7 -37.49 -2.35 -14.57
C GLU A 7 -36.34 -1.41 -14.18
N LYS A 8 -35.56 -1.83 -13.17
CA LYS A 8 -34.32 -1.15 -12.78
C LYS A 8 -33.27 -1.41 -13.85
N LYS A 9 -33.09 -0.45 -14.75
CA LYS A 9 -32.00 -0.44 -15.75
C LYS A 9 -30.65 -0.52 -15.02
N GLY A 10 -29.93 -1.62 -15.22
CA GLY A 10 -28.58 -1.83 -14.67
C GLY A 10 -27.65 -0.68 -15.08
N LYS A 11 -26.99 -0.09 -14.09
CA LYS A 11 -26.07 1.04 -14.28
C LYS A 11 -24.84 0.53 -15.03
N LYS A 12 -24.75 0.79 -16.34
CA LYS A 12 -23.55 0.52 -17.14
C LYS A 12 -22.35 1.22 -16.49
N GLY A 13 -21.25 0.46 -16.34
CA GLY A 13 -20.08 0.78 -15.52
C GLY A 13 -19.58 2.21 -15.70
N GLY A 14 -19.82 3.04 -14.68
CA GLY A 14 -19.21 4.37 -14.59
C GLY A 14 -17.70 4.22 -14.35
N GLY A 15 -16.91 5.06 -15.02
CA GLY A 15 -15.47 5.09 -14.85
C GLY A 15 -15.05 5.20 -13.38
N VAL A 16 -13.86 4.68 -13.06
CA VAL A 16 -13.33 4.69 -11.69
C VAL A 16 -13.26 6.14 -11.20
N PRO A 17 -13.96 6.49 -10.11
CA PRO A 17 -13.88 7.84 -9.57
C PRO A 17 -12.44 8.12 -9.12
N ASN A 18 -12.00 9.36 -9.26
CA ASN A 18 -10.64 9.80 -8.90
C ASN A 18 -9.51 9.08 -9.66
N ARG A 19 -9.76 8.65 -10.91
CA ARG A 19 -8.79 7.97 -11.78
C ARG A 19 -7.42 8.65 -11.82
N GLU A 20 -7.38 9.95 -12.10
CA GLU A 20 -6.14 10.73 -12.21
C GLU A 20 -5.33 10.74 -10.90
N LEU A 21 -6.02 10.73 -9.74
CA LEU A 21 -5.36 10.67 -8.43
C LEU A 21 -4.73 9.30 -8.20
N TYR A 22 -5.41 8.23 -8.59
CA TYR A 22 -4.85 6.88 -8.53
C TYR A 22 -3.65 6.71 -9.47
N GLU A 23 -3.73 7.24 -10.69
CA GLU A 23 -2.62 7.26 -11.65
C GLU A 23 -1.41 8.00 -11.08
N ARG A 24 -1.62 9.20 -10.52
CA ARG A 24 -0.56 9.98 -9.86
C ARG A 24 0.06 9.23 -8.68
N MET A 25 -0.74 8.63 -7.81
CA MET A 25 -0.23 7.87 -6.67
C MET A 25 0.55 6.62 -7.12
N SER A 26 0.07 5.94 -8.16
CA SER A 26 0.74 4.77 -8.73
C SER A 26 2.12 5.14 -9.29
N PHE A 27 2.19 6.22 -10.06
CA PHE A 27 3.46 6.74 -10.59
C PHE A 27 4.43 7.10 -9.46
N LEU A 28 3.98 7.84 -8.44
CA LEU A 28 4.83 8.22 -7.29
C LEU A 28 5.32 7.00 -6.51
N TYR A 29 4.50 5.96 -6.38
CA TYR A 29 4.89 4.73 -5.70
C TYR A 29 5.93 3.93 -6.50
N GLN A 30 5.68 3.71 -7.79
CA GLN A 30 6.59 2.96 -8.67
C GLN A 30 7.95 3.68 -8.80
N SER A 31 7.93 4.99 -9.03
CA SER A 31 9.14 5.80 -9.11
C SER A 31 9.93 5.78 -7.79
N ALA A 32 9.26 5.88 -6.64
CA ALA A 32 9.92 5.77 -5.34
C ALA A 32 10.60 4.40 -5.14
N GLN A 33 9.96 3.32 -5.56
CA GLN A 33 10.52 1.97 -5.46
C GLN A 33 11.74 1.80 -6.36
N MET A 34 11.64 2.21 -7.62
CA MET A 34 12.75 2.17 -8.58
C MET A 34 13.96 2.98 -8.08
N LEU A 35 13.74 4.19 -7.56
CA LEU A 35 14.82 5.02 -7.00
C LEU A 35 15.47 4.42 -5.75
N ALA A 36 14.72 3.63 -4.97
CA ALA A 36 15.26 2.90 -3.83
C ALA A 36 16.09 1.68 -4.25
N ASP A 37 15.78 1.07 -5.40
CA ASP A 37 16.47 -0.12 -5.91
C ASP A 37 17.74 0.25 -6.70
N THR A 38 17.72 1.33 -7.48
CA THR A 38 18.80 1.66 -8.42
C THR A 38 20.09 2.17 -7.77
N THR A 39 20.05 2.64 -6.52
CA THR A 39 21.23 3.28 -5.92
C THR A 39 21.47 2.82 -4.49
N LYS A 40 22.71 2.38 -4.26
CA LYS A 40 23.30 2.32 -2.93
C LYS A 40 23.31 3.75 -2.37
N ASP A 41 22.36 4.02 -1.48
CA ASP A 41 22.21 5.17 -0.57
C ASP A 41 22.00 6.59 -1.14
N GLY A 42 22.48 6.90 -2.35
CA GLY A 42 22.48 8.28 -2.89
C GLY A 42 21.10 8.88 -3.19
N LEU A 43 20.16 8.12 -3.75
CA LEU A 43 18.83 8.64 -4.14
C LEU A 43 17.71 8.31 -3.14
N LEU A 44 18.06 7.70 -2.00
CA LEU A 44 17.09 7.36 -0.96
C LEU A 44 16.30 8.59 -0.43
N PRO A 45 16.90 9.80 -0.30
CA PRO A 45 16.14 11.00 0.04
C PRO A 45 15.07 11.36 -0.99
N LEU A 46 15.34 11.18 -2.29
CA LEU A 46 14.39 11.46 -3.37
C LEU A 46 13.23 10.45 -3.36
N SER A 47 13.55 9.17 -3.18
CA SER A 47 12.56 8.10 -3.02
C SER A 47 11.59 8.37 -1.85
N ARG A 48 12.12 8.87 -0.71
CA ARG A 48 11.32 9.29 0.44
C ARG A 48 10.43 10.48 0.14
N PHE A 49 10.92 11.44 -0.64
CA PHE A 49 10.15 12.60 -1.07
C PHE A 49 8.94 12.16 -1.91
N TYR A 50 9.12 11.28 -2.90
CA TYR A 50 7.99 10.75 -3.70
C TYR A 50 6.98 9.98 -2.87
N THR A 51 7.45 9.16 -1.93
CA THR A 51 6.55 8.45 -1.00
C THR A 51 5.77 9.41 -0.10
N LYS A 52 6.43 10.47 0.39
CA LYS A 52 5.78 11.53 1.18
C LYS A 52 4.71 12.22 0.35
N GLU A 53 5.00 12.61 -0.88
CA GLU A 53 4.04 13.21 -1.82
C GLU A 53 2.86 12.29 -2.09
N MET A 54 3.09 11.00 -2.33
CA MET A 54 2.02 10.01 -2.50
C MET A 54 1.08 9.96 -1.28
N ARG A 55 1.63 9.97 -0.05
CA ARG A 55 0.80 10.01 1.17
C ARG A 55 0.08 11.35 1.32
N GLN A 56 0.69 12.46 0.93
CA GLN A 56 0.04 13.77 0.98
C GLN A 56 -1.15 13.82 0.05
N VAL A 57 -1.00 13.34 -1.20
CA VAL A 57 -2.09 13.22 -2.17
C VAL A 57 -3.21 12.39 -1.56
N ALA A 58 -2.92 11.16 -1.09
CA ALA A 58 -3.91 10.29 -0.49
C ALA A 58 -4.67 10.91 0.69
N ARG A 59 -3.96 11.64 1.58
CA ARG A 59 -4.59 12.32 2.74
C ARG A 59 -5.49 13.46 2.30
N LYS A 60 -5.01 14.32 1.39
CA LYS A 60 -5.76 15.49 0.91
C LYS A 60 -7.00 15.08 0.11
N SER A 61 -6.92 13.99 -0.65
CA SER A 61 -8.05 13.46 -1.41
C SER A 61 -8.91 12.45 -0.67
N VAL A 62 -8.62 12.20 0.63
CA VAL A 62 -9.35 11.23 1.47
C VAL A 62 -9.39 9.82 0.85
N LEU A 63 -8.32 9.44 0.13
CA LEU A 63 -8.18 8.14 -0.50
C LEU A 63 -7.50 7.15 0.44
N ARG A 64 -8.05 5.93 0.50
CA ARG A 64 -7.47 4.83 1.29
C ARG A 64 -6.40 4.12 0.47
N LEU A 65 -5.18 4.08 1.00
CA LEU A 65 -4.12 3.25 0.44
C LEU A 65 -4.34 1.77 0.75
N SER A 66 -4.10 0.90 -0.23
CA SER A 66 -4.09 -0.55 -0.02
C SER A 66 -3.12 -0.95 1.10
N PRO A 67 -3.46 -1.93 1.96
CA PRO A 67 -2.56 -2.41 3.01
C PRO A 67 -1.19 -2.86 2.47
N HIS A 68 -1.14 -3.42 1.26
CA HIS A 68 0.10 -3.83 0.59
C HIS A 68 1.05 -2.64 0.37
N VAL A 69 0.52 -1.55 -0.20
CA VAL A 69 1.27 -0.29 -0.38
C VAL A 69 1.65 0.32 0.96
N LYS A 70 0.71 0.41 1.91
CA LYS A 70 0.95 1.05 3.21
C LYS A 70 2.03 0.32 4.03
N ARG A 71 2.05 -1.02 4.00
CA ARG A 71 3.04 -1.87 4.70
C ARG A 71 4.42 -1.78 4.07
N GLY A 72 4.49 -1.63 2.75
CA GLY A 72 5.73 -1.42 2.00
C GLY A 72 6.44 -0.11 2.27
N LEU A 73 5.95 0.75 3.17
CA LEU A 73 6.52 2.07 3.42
C LEU A 73 6.76 2.32 4.93
N CYS A 74 7.80 3.08 5.27
CA CYS A 74 8.07 3.45 6.66
C CYS A 74 7.05 4.46 7.19
N LYS A 75 6.52 4.20 8.39
CA LYS A 75 5.49 5.03 9.04
C LYS A 75 6.00 6.41 9.49
N VAL A 76 7.30 6.55 9.73
CA VAL A 76 7.92 7.79 10.22
C VAL A 76 8.57 8.55 9.05
N CYS A 77 9.62 7.97 8.46
CA CYS A 77 10.47 8.67 7.50
C CYS A 77 10.01 8.55 6.04
N ASN A 78 8.93 7.80 5.77
CA ASN A 78 8.41 7.51 4.42
C ASN A 78 9.38 6.78 3.48
N THR A 79 10.44 6.15 4.00
CA THR A 79 11.31 5.31 3.17
C THR A 79 10.54 4.08 2.66
N PRO A 80 10.52 3.79 1.34
CA PRO A 80 10.00 2.52 0.85
C PRO A 80 10.87 1.38 1.37
N LYS A 81 10.22 0.32 1.83
CA LYS A 81 10.83 -0.79 2.54
C LYS A 81 11.14 -1.91 1.57
N GLN A 82 12.35 -1.87 1.01
CA GLN A 82 12.88 -2.97 0.23
C GLN A 82 13.76 -3.86 1.13
N PRO A 83 13.41 -5.14 1.32
CA PRO A 83 14.22 -6.08 2.08
C PRO A 83 15.63 -6.18 1.49
N GLY A 84 16.66 -6.07 2.33
CA GLY A 84 18.06 -6.18 1.91
C GLY A 84 18.71 -4.86 1.48
N ILE A 85 17.93 -3.84 1.12
CA ILE A 85 18.43 -2.52 0.73
C ILE A 85 18.11 -1.48 1.81
N SER A 86 16.85 -1.07 1.94
CA SER A 86 16.42 0.00 2.85
C SER A 86 15.82 -0.51 4.17
N CYS A 87 15.63 -1.83 4.28
CA CYS A 87 15.05 -2.47 5.45
C CYS A 87 15.68 -3.82 5.76
N ARG A 88 15.76 -4.14 7.05
CA ARG A 88 16.13 -5.46 7.57
C ARG A 88 14.87 -6.17 8.03
N VAL A 89 14.64 -7.37 7.51
CA VAL A 89 13.51 -8.22 7.90
C VAL A 89 14.03 -9.37 8.75
N ARG A 90 13.42 -9.61 9.91
CA ARG A 90 13.71 -10.74 10.78
C ARG A 90 12.42 -11.38 11.25
N VAL A 91 12.39 -12.71 11.31
CA VAL A 91 11.29 -13.45 11.90
C VAL A 91 11.68 -13.84 13.32
N LYS A 92 10.84 -13.50 14.31
CA LYS A 92 11.07 -13.83 15.73
C LYS A 92 9.86 -14.54 16.32
N GLY A 93 10.08 -15.32 17.38
CA GLY A 93 9.05 -16.03 18.12
C GLY A 93 8.77 -17.43 17.56
N SER A 94 7.94 -18.18 18.29
CA SER A 94 7.56 -19.56 17.98
C SER A 94 6.04 -19.73 17.95
N GLY A 95 5.59 -20.77 17.23
CA GLY A 95 4.17 -21.11 17.09
C GLY A 95 3.30 -19.95 16.62
N HIS A 96 2.18 -19.72 17.31
CA HIS A 96 1.21 -18.66 17.02
C HIS A 96 1.72 -17.24 17.31
N SER A 97 2.84 -17.09 18.02
CA SER A 97 3.43 -15.79 18.35
C SER A 97 4.52 -15.35 17.37
N LYS A 98 4.70 -16.09 16.26
CA LYS A 98 5.70 -15.81 15.22
C LYS A 98 5.41 -14.47 14.56
N ARG A 99 6.38 -13.57 14.54
CA ARG A 99 6.26 -12.19 14.04
C ARG A 99 7.35 -11.89 13.02
N VAL A 100 6.96 -11.25 11.93
CA VAL A 100 7.85 -10.61 10.97
C VAL A 100 8.11 -9.19 11.45
N ILE A 101 9.36 -8.91 11.82
CA ILE A 101 9.84 -7.60 12.25
C ILE A 101 10.60 -6.99 11.09
N THR A 102 10.11 -5.87 10.59
CA THR A 102 10.77 -5.06 9.56
C THR A 102 11.31 -3.80 10.20
N THR A 103 12.62 -3.61 10.15
CA THR A 103 13.33 -2.45 10.70
C THR A 103 13.85 -1.60 9.54
N CYS A 104 13.51 -0.31 9.53
CA CYS A 104 14.08 0.63 8.57
C CYS A 104 15.56 0.90 8.89
N THR A 105 16.44 0.88 7.90
CA THR A 105 17.87 1.15 8.10
C THR A 105 18.17 2.64 8.33
N TYR A 106 17.27 3.54 7.91
CA TYR A 106 17.47 4.98 8.02
C TYR A 106 17.03 5.58 9.37
N CYS A 107 15.82 5.24 9.85
CA CYS A 107 15.26 5.80 11.10
C CYS A 107 15.05 4.75 12.19
N GLU A 108 15.51 3.52 11.96
CA GLU A 108 15.45 2.39 12.91
C GLU A 108 14.05 1.99 13.39
N THR A 109 13.01 2.62 12.84
CA THR A 109 11.63 2.34 13.21
C THR A 109 11.27 0.91 12.83
N GLN A 110 10.76 0.18 13.82
CA GLN A 110 10.29 -1.19 13.64
C GLN A 110 8.79 -1.23 13.36
N THR A 111 8.41 -2.10 12.43
CA THR A 111 7.03 -2.54 12.24
C THR A 111 6.96 -4.04 12.42
N ARG A 112 5.95 -4.52 13.15
CA ARG A 112 5.78 -5.92 13.52
C ARG A 112 4.46 -6.40 12.94
N LEU A 113 4.50 -7.49 12.19
CA LEU A 113 3.32 -8.20 11.69
C LEU A 113 3.37 -9.64 12.18
N LEU A 114 2.23 -10.23 12.48
CA LEU A 114 2.16 -11.67 12.73
C LEU A 114 2.52 -12.41 11.43
N ALA A 115 3.41 -13.40 11.51
CA ALA A 115 3.79 -14.22 10.36
C ALA A 115 2.62 -15.09 9.90
N ASN A 116 1.82 -15.57 10.86
CA ASN A 116 0.60 -16.34 10.63
C ASN A 116 -0.63 -15.43 10.79
N ALA A 117 -0.57 -14.20 10.27
CA ALA A 117 -1.72 -13.31 10.31
C ALA A 117 -2.86 -13.90 9.47
N ARG A 118 -4.10 -13.71 9.94
CA ARG A 118 -5.30 -13.94 9.11
C ARG A 118 -5.19 -13.12 7.81
N THR A 119 -5.81 -13.62 6.75
CA THR A 119 -5.88 -12.93 5.47
C THR A 119 -6.33 -11.49 5.67
N LEU A 120 -5.69 -10.56 4.94
CA LEU A 120 -6.14 -9.17 4.92
C LEU A 120 -7.58 -9.12 4.45
N PHE A 121 -8.36 -8.17 4.98
CA PHE A 121 -9.73 -7.94 4.52
C PHE A 121 -9.83 -7.80 2.98
N VAL A 122 -8.85 -7.12 2.37
CA VAL A 122 -8.78 -6.92 0.90
C VAL A 122 -8.48 -8.22 0.14
N ASP A 123 -7.84 -9.19 0.78
CA ASP A 123 -7.44 -10.47 0.17
C ASP A 123 -8.45 -11.60 0.46
N GLN A 124 -9.57 -11.30 1.13
CA GLN A 124 -10.62 -12.29 1.35
C GLN A 124 -11.38 -12.55 0.04
N SER A 125 -11.72 -13.83 -0.21
CA SER A 125 -12.38 -14.26 -1.45
C SER A 125 -13.73 -13.58 -1.68
N GLU A 126 -14.43 -13.21 -0.62
CA GLU A 126 -15.72 -12.50 -0.66
C GLU A 126 -15.58 -11.02 -1.10
N HIS A 127 -14.38 -10.46 -1.00
CA HIS A 127 -14.10 -9.03 -1.22
C HIS A 127 -13.20 -8.76 -2.42
N THR A 128 -12.60 -9.81 -2.97
CA THR A 128 -11.84 -9.72 -4.21
C THR A 128 -12.83 -9.71 -5.38
N LEU A 129 -12.90 -8.61 -6.11
CA LEU A 129 -13.69 -8.57 -7.35
C LEU A 129 -13.09 -9.59 -8.31
N GLN A 130 -13.85 -10.63 -8.64
CA GLN A 130 -13.49 -11.59 -9.68
C GLN A 130 -13.42 -10.80 -11.00
N HIS A 131 -12.23 -10.82 -11.61
CA HIS A 131 -12.02 -10.30 -12.96
C HIS A 131 -12.65 -11.22 -14.00
#